data_AF-A0A7X8JIR6-F1
#
_entry.id   AF-A0A7X8JIR6-F1
#
_cell.length_a   1.000
_cell.length_b   1.000
_cell.length_c   1.000
_cell.angle_alpha   90.00
_cell.angle_beta   90.00
_cell.angle_gamma   90.00
#
_symmetry.space_group_name_H-M   'P 1'
#
loop_
_entity.id
_entity.type
_entity.pdbx_description
1 polymer ?
#
loop_
_entity_poly.entity_id
_entity_poly.type
_entity_poly.pdbx_seq_one_letter_code
_entity_poly.pdbx_strand_id
1 'polypeptide(L)'
;MSTSRHRRRILIIALALIVFFVAYSYIYRSFIDTDKYLQVAWEHTGRDPHILNWHEPIVQVVFRDGHILVHMIYHTDQDREIGPYSFYIDPFKMAVVAEDPRQPTGN
;
A
#
# COMPACT_ATOMS: atom_id res chain seq x y z
N MET A 1 18.71 46.73 -13.66
CA MET A 1 18.59 45.34 -14.17
C MET A 1 18.58 44.34 -13.01
N SER A 2 17.41 43.93 -12.48
CA SER A 2 17.36 42.91 -11.40
C SER A 2 16.00 42.19 -11.27
N THR A 3 14.91 42.83 -11.72
CA THR A 3 13.54 42.30 -11.64
C THR A 3 13.33 41.01 -12.43
N SER A 4 13.97 40.84 -13.59
CA SER A 4 13.83 39.63 -14.42
C SER A 4 14.44 38.37 -13.78
N ARG A 5 15.57 38.48 -13.07
CA ARG A 5 16.18 37.34 -12.35
C ARG A 5 15.35 36.91 -11.15
N HIS A 6 14.77 37.86 -10.42
CA HIS A 6 13.90 37.56 -9.28
C HIS A 6 12.61 36.86 -9.74
N ARG A 7 11.98 37.38 -10.79
CA ARG A 7 10.75 36.78 -11.36
C ARG A 7 11.00 35.36 -11.88
N ARG A 8 12.15 35.12 -12.53
CA ARG A 8 12.55 33.78 -13.00
C ARG A 8 12.78 32.80 -11.84
N ARG A 9 13.43 33.24 -10.75
CA ARG A 9 13.64 32.40 -9.55
C ARG A 9 12.31 32.04 -8.89
N ILE A 10 11.39 33.00 -8.76
CA ILE A 10 10.05 32.75 -8.22
C ILE A 10 9.29 31.72 -9.07
N LEU A 11 9.35 31.85 -10.41
CA LEU A 11 8.71 30.87 -11.31
C LEU A 11 9.31 29.47 -11.17
N ILE A 12 10.63 29.35 -11.03
CA ILE A 12 11.29 28.06 -10.83
C ILE A 12 10.87 27.45 -9.49
N ILE A 13 10.83 28.23 -8.41
CA ILE A 13 10.41 27.77 -7.09
C ILE A 13 8.94 27.35 -7.12
N ALA A 14 8.07 28.14 -7.75
CA ALA A 14 6.66 27.80 -7.91
C ALA A 14 6.47 26.50 -8.69
N LEU A 15 7.20 26.32 -9.79
CA LEU A 15 7.17 25.08 -10.57
C LEU A 15 7.67 23.88 -9.75
N ALA A 16 8.78 24.04 -9.03
CA ALA A 16 9.33 22.99 -8.17
C ALA A 16 8.35 22.60 -7.06
N LEU A 17 7.67 23.58 -6.45
CA LEU A 17 6.62 23.32 -5.45
C LEU A 17 5.43 22.59 -6.05
N ILE A 18 4.97 22.98 -7.24
CA ILE A 18 3.87 22.29 -7.93
C ILE A 18 4.25 20.83 -8.18
N VAL A 19 5.44 20.57 -8.74
CA VAL A 19 5.91 19.20 -8.97
C VAL A 19 6.03 18.43 -7.66
N PHE A 20 6.56 19.06 -6.61
CA PHE A 20 6.66 18.45 -5.28
C PHE A 20 5.28 18.07 -4.72
N PHE A 21 4.30 18.97 -4.76
CA PHE A 21 2.95 18.69 -4.26
C PHE A 21 2.22 17.64 -5.10
N VAL A 22 2.43 17.60 -6.42
CA VAL A 22 1.86 16.55 -7.28
C VAL A 22 2.48 15.20 -6.95
N ALA A 23 3.80 15.10 -6.85
CA ALA A 23 4.49 13.86 -6.48
C ALA A 23 4.10 13.40 -5.07
N TYR A 24 4.06 14.32 -4.10
CA TYR A 24 3.62 14.05 -2.74
C TYR A 24 2.17 13.57 -2.72
N SER A 25 1.26 14.23 -3.44
CA SER A 25 -0.15 13.82 -3.51
C SER A 25 -0.31 12.43 -4.12
N TYR A 26 0.49 12.10 -5.14
CA TYR A 26 0.48 10.77 -5.75
C TYR A 26 0.95 9.70 -4.75
N ILE A 27 2.08 9.93 -4.07
CA ILE A 27 2.61 9.02 -3.06
C ILE A 27 1.63 8.88 -1.88
N TYR A 28 1.06 9.99 -1.41
CA TYR A 28 0.08 9.99 -0.32
C TYR A 28 -1.14 9.15 -0.67
N ARG A 29 -1.72 9.36 -1.87
CA ARG A 29 -2.89 8.57 -2.33
C ARG A 29 -2.58 7.10 -2.52
N SER A 30 -1.36 6.78 -2.95
CA SER A 30 -0.89 5.41 -2.97
C SER A 30 -0.83 4.90 -1.53
N PHE A 31 0.10 5.35 -0.68
CA PHE A 31 0.39 4.63 0.56
C PHE A 31 -0.58 4.83 1.73
N ILE A 32 -1.36 5.92 1.77
CA ILE A 32 -2.12 6.31 2.98
C ILE A 32 -3.61 5.96 2.87
N ASP A 33 -4.10 5.59 1.69
CA ASP A 33 -5.50 5.17 1.50
C ASP A 33 -5.70 3.70 1.94
N THR A 34 -5.56 3.45 3.24
CA THR A 34 -5.66 2.12 3.87
C THR A 34 -6.95 1.39 3.51
N ASP A 35 -8.07 2.11 3.41
CA ASP A 35 -9.39 1.54 3.12
C ASP A 35 -9.43 0.86 1.74
N LYS A 36 -8.73 1.42 0.74
CA LYS A 36 -8.62 0.77 -0.57
C LYS A 36 -7.82 -0.52 -0.51
N TYR A 37 -6.76 -0.56 0.28
CA TYR A 37 -5.98 -1.78 0.46
C TYR A 37 -6.81 -2.87 1.13
N LEU A 38 -7.59 -2.50 2.15
CA LEU A 38 -8.52 -3.40 2.81
C LEU A 38 -9.55 -3.96 1.84
N GLN A 39 -10.13 -3.10 0.99
CA GLN A 39 -11.10 -3.54 0.00
C GLN A 39 -10.49 -4.52 -1.02
N VAL A 40 -9.33 -4.18 -1.59
CA VAL A 40 -8.63 -5.02 -2.57
C VAL A 40 -8.29 -6.39 -1.97
N ALA A 41 -7.77 -6.40 -0.73
CA ALA A 41 -7.45 -7.61 -0.01
C ALA A 41 -8.69 -8.47 0.29
N TRP A 42 -9.75 -7.85 0.81
CA TRP A 42 -10.99 -8.52 1.17
C TRP A 42 -11.71 -9.13 -0.03
N GLU A 43 -11.69 -8.44 -1.17
CA GLU A 43 -12.22 -8.98 -2.42
C GLU A 43 -11.35 -10.12 -2.95
N HIS A 44 -10.02 -10.03 -2.78
CA HIS A 44 -9.09 -11.07 -3.23
C HIS A 44 -9.29 -12.40 -2.49
N THR A 45 -9.59 -12.37 -1.19
CA THR A 45 -9.90 -13.60 -0.42
C THR A 45 -11.25 -14.21 -0.75
N GLY A 46 -12.02 -13.64 -1.68
CA GLY A 46 -13.38 -14.08 -1.96
C GLY A 46 -14.35 -13.79 -0.82
N ARG A 47 -14.01 -12.83 0.07
CA ARG A 47 -14.79 -12.47 1.25
C ARG A 47 -14.97 -13.64 2.22
N ASP A 48 -13.89 -14.37 2.45
CA ASP A 48 -13.86 -15.54 3.33
C ASP A 48 -14.41 -15.18 4.74
N PRO A 49 -15.54 -15.79 5.17
CA PRO A 49 -16.15 -15.49 6.46
C PRO A 49 -15.31 -15.96 7.66
N HIS A 50 -14.29 -16.79 7.43
CA HIS A 50 -13.38 -17.25 8.47
C HIS A 50 -12.35 -16.20 8.89
N ILE A 51 -12.21 -15.10 8.13
CA ILE A 51 -11.31 -14.00 8.47
C ILE A 51 -11.86 -13.21 9.68
N LEU A 52 -11.06 -13.16 10.74
CA LEU A 52 -11.44 -12.55 12.01
C LEU A 52 -11.10 -11.06 12.05
N ASN A 53 -10.00 -10.66 11.42
CA ASN A 53 -9.45 -9.31 11.50
C ASN A 53 -9.64 -8.51 10.20
N TRP A 54 -10.76 -8.72 9.48
CA TRP A 54 -10.97 -8.10 8.17
C TRP A 54 -10.97 -6.57 8.19
N HIS A 55 -11.42 -5.96 9.31
CA HIS A 55 -11.40 -4.50 9.50
C HIS A 55 -10.01 -3.95 9.88
N GLU A 56 -9.19 -4.75 10.56
CA GLU A 56 -7.90 -4.33 11.13
C GLU A 56 -6.84 -5.42 10.89
N PRO A 57 -6.44 -5.67 9.63
CA PRO A 57 -5.36 -6.57 9.34
C PRO A 57 -4.02 -6.05 9.85
N ILE A 58 -3.07 -6.97 9.96
CA ILE A 58 -1.68 -6.59 10.15
C ILE A 58 -1.17 -6.08 8.80
N VAL A 59 -0.68 -4.84 8.78
CA VAL A 59 -0.18 -4.18 7.57
C VAL A 59 1.26 -3.76 7.77
N GLN A 60 2.11 -4.04 6.79
CA GLN A 60 3.51 -3.65 6.78
C GLN A 60 3.90 -3.16 5.38
N VAL A 61 4.72 -2.12 5.30
CA VAL A 61 5.32 -1.70 4.02
C VAL A 61 6.67 -2.39 3.89
N VAL A 62 6.82 -3.19 2.83
CA VAL A 62 8.02 -3.99 2.57
C VAL A 62 8.65 -3.60 1.25
N PHE A 63 9.96 -3.80 1.12
CA PHE A 63 10.68 -3.67 -0.14
C PHE A 63 11.09 -5.06 -0.63
N ARG A 64 10.56 -5.50 -1.77
CA ARG A 64 10.78 -6.83 -2.34
C ARG A 64 10.97 -6.70 -3.86
N ASP A 65 12.01 -7.35 -4.39
CA ASP A 65 12.30 -7.39 -5.83
C ASP A 65 12.36 -6.02 -6.53
N GLY A 66 12.82 -4.98 -5.83
CA GLY A 66 12.89 -3.61 -6.37
C GLY A 66 11.59 -2.81 -6.26
N HIS A 67 10.54 -3.40 -5.67
CA HIS A 67 9.23 -2.80 -5.51
C HIS A 67 8.91 -2.53 -4.04
N ILE A 68 8.29 -1.38 -3.76
CA ILE A 68 7.68 -1.11 -2.46
C ILE A 68 6.27 -1.70 -2.51
N LEU A 69 5.98 -2.62 -1.60
CA LEU A 69 4.71 -3.35 -1.52
C LEU A 69 4.07 -3.17 -0.15
N VAL A 70 2.76 -3.22 -0.12
CA VAL A 70 1.98 -3.30 1.13
C VAL A 70 1.72 -4.77 1.40
N HIS A 71 2.42 -5.31 2.40
CA HIS A 71 2.18 -6.66 2.91
C HIS A 71 1.04 -6.62 3.92
N MET A 72 0.02 -7.45 3.69
CA MET A 72 -1.16 -7.50 4.53
C MET A 72 -1.46 -8.95 4.93
N ILE A 73 -1.81 -9.14 6.20
CA ILE A 73 -2.05 -10.45 6.81
C ILE A 73 -3.45 -10.48 7.42
N TYR A 74 -4.27 -11.41 6.93
CA TYR A 74 -5.56 -11.76 7.54
C TYR A 74 -5.45 -13.04 8.34
N HIS A 75 -5.79 -12.93 9.62
CA HIS A 75 -5.93 -14.05 10.54
C HIS A 75 -7.32 -14.64 10.43
N THR A 76 -7.38 -15.96 10.45
CA THR A 76 -8.59 -16.77 10.36
C THR A 76 -8.78 -17.63 11.60
N ASP A 77 -9.98 -18.16 11.81
CA ASP A 77 -10.23 -19.19 12.82
C ASP A 77 -9.51 -20.53 12.53
N GLN A 78 -8.98 -20.70 11.32
CA GLN A 78 -8.27 -21.88 10.83
C GLN A 78 -6.74 -21.70 10.74
N ASP A 79 -6.18 -20.63 11.30
CA ASP A 79 -4.75 -20.34 11.18
C ASP A 79 -3.84 -21.47 11.68
N ARG A 80 -4.30 -22.23 12.68
CA ARG A 80 -3.56 -23.39 13.21
C ARG A 80 -3.50 -24.57 12.24
N GLU A 81 -4.46 -24.69 11.34
CA GLU A 81 -4.62 -25.85 10.46
C GLU A 81 -4.06 -25.59 9.06
N ILE A 82 -4.25 -24.38 8.56
CA ILE A 82 -3.85 -23.99 7.20
C ILE A 82 -3.07 -22.68 7.14
N GLY A 83 -3.05 -21.89 8.21
CA GLY A 83 -2.33 -20.61 8.25
C GLY A 83 -3.17 -19.39 7.88
N PRO A 84 -2.66 -18.18 8.21
CA PRO A 84 -3.28 -16.93 7.80
C PRO A 84 -3.12 -16.69 6.30
N TYR A 85 -3.92 -15.79 5.74
CA TYR A 85 -3.65 -15.25 4.42
C TYR A 85 -2.53 -14.21 4.51
N SER A 86 -1.61 -14.22 3.54
CA SER A 86 -0.47 -13.31 3.47
C SER A 86 -0.29 -12.85 2.03
N PHE A 87 -0.63 -11.59 1.74
CA PHE A 87 -0.60 -11.07 0.37
C PHE A 87 0.11 -9.73 0.27
N TYR A 88 0.67 -9.47 -0.91
CA TYR A 88 1.43 -8.27 -1.23
C TYR A 88 0.69 -7.46 -2.27
N ILE A 89 0.38 -6.21 -1.93
CA ILE A 89 -0.33 -5.28 -2.79
C ILE A 89 0.66 -4.27 -3.36
N ASP A 90 0.61 -4.06 -4.68
CA ASP A 90 1.32 -2.97 -5.33
C ASP A 90 0.52 -1.66 -5.11
N PRO A 91 1.08 -0.67 -4.38
CA PRO A 91 0.38 0.55 -4.00
C PRO A 91 0.11 1.51 -5.16
N PHE A 92 0.75 1.30 -6.30
CA PHE A 92 0.54 2.09 -7.50
C PHE A 92 -0.51 1.48 -8.42
N LYS A 93 -0.59 0.14 -8.45
CA LYS A 93 -1.59 -0.60 -9.23
C LYS A 93 -2.88 -0.89 -8.46
N MET A 94 -2.84 -0.78 -7.13
CA MET A 94 -3.95 -1.14 -6.24
C MET A 94 -4.44 -2.57 -6.49
N ALA A 95 -3.49 -3.51 -6.57
CA ALA A 95 -3.78 -4.91 -6.88
C ALA A 95 -2.80 -5.84 -6.13
N VAL A 96 -3.30 -7.02 -5.73
CA VAL A 96 -2.46 -8.10 -5.20
C VAL A 96 -1.55 -8.59 -6.31
N VAL A 97 -0.24 -8.60 -6.06
CA VAL A 97 0.80 -9.00 -7.03
C VAL A 97 1.52 -10.28 -6.62
N ALA A 98 1.45 -10.66 -5.35
CA ALA A 98 2.00 -11.91 -4.83
C ALA A 98 1.24 -12.34 -3.57
N GLU A 99 1.29 -13.63 -3.27
CA GLU A 99 0.75 -14.25 -2.06
C GLU A 99 1.75 -15.29 -1.55
N ASP A 100 1.95 -15.35 -0.23
CA ASP A 100 2.69 -16.46 0.36
C ASP A 100 1.72 -17.62 0.58
N PRO A 101 2.16 -18.87 0.34
CA PRO A 101 1.34 -20.03 0.63
C PRO A 101 0.93 -20.03 2.10
N ARG A 102 -0.35 -20.28 2.36
CA ARG A 102 -0.85 -20.40 3.73
C ARG A 102 -0.14 -21.58 4.40
N GLN A 103 0.50 -21.31 5.52
CA GLN A 103 1.23 -22.31 6.31
C GLN A 103 0.73 -22.29 7.75
N PRO A 104 0.45 -23.47 8.34
CA PRO A 104 0.00 -23.58 9.72
C PRO A 104 0.88 -22.79 10.68
N THR A 105 0.29 -21.94 11.50
CA THR A 105 1.00 -21.26 12.58
C THR A 105 1.06 -22.18 13.81
N GLY A 106 1.82 -23.28 13.70
CA GLY A 106 2.08 -24.14 14.85
C GLY A 106 2.74 -25.49 14.54
N ASN A 107 3.80 -25.78 15.31
CA ASN A 107 3.88 -27.03 16.07
C ASN A 107 3.51 -26.70 17.51
#